data_AF-A0A257MB62-F1
#
_entry.id   AF-A0A257MB62-F1
#
_cell.length_a   1.000
_cell.length_b   1.000
_cell.length_c   1.000
_cell.angle_alpha   90.00
_cell.angle_beta   90.00
_cell.angle_gamma   90.00
#
_symmetry.space_group_name_H-M   'P 1'
#
loop_
_entity.id
_entity.type
_entity.pdbx_description
1 polymer ?
#
loop_
_entity_poly.entity_id
_entity_poly.type
_entity_poly.pdbx_seq_one_letter_code
_entity_poly.pdbx_strand_id
1 'polypeptide(L)'
;KENPTIHAMTDVTNGGIRGDAKEISYTAGVRLLFEEEKMRKLVNPKVLQMLEALEIDYLGVSIDALLIIAPQQEAERIKRTIRETGVAVDEIGTVEEGEGASLQMDGKQSDFSPRFREAAYTPIKKAVGQDAKRDVEEMRARVDLAARNAVEKKRRFIDKIKRY
;
A
#
# COMPACT_ATOMS: atom_id res chain seq x y z
N LYS A 1 29.48 16.47 7.11
CA LYS A 1 28.78 15.63 6.12
C LYS A 1 27.40 16.25 5.95
N GLU A 2 27.05 16.77 4.78
CA GLU A 2 25.65 17.17 4.52
C GLU A 2 24.76 15.93 4.65
N ASN A 3 23.50 16.06 5.03
CA ASN A 3 22.57 14.91 5.00
C ASN A 3 21.83 14.91 3.65
N PRO A 4 21.50 13.74 3.08
CA PRO A 4 20.67 13.70 1.89
C PRO A 4 19.28 14.28 2.19
N THR A 5 18.70 14.97 1.22
CA THR A 5 17.32 15.47 1.34
C THR A 5 16.34 14.34 1.08
N ILE A 6 15.41 14.11 2.00
CA ILE A 6 14.34 13.11 1.90
C ILE A 6 13.02 13.85 2.10
N HIS A 7 12.09 13.71 1.17
CA HIS A 7 10.75 14.31 1.27
C HIS A 7 9.82 13.46 2.13
N ALA A 8 9.86 12.14 1.94
CA ALA A 8 9.08 11.20 2.72
C ALA A 8 9.80 9.85 2.83
N MET A 9 9.52 9.14 3.92
CA MET A 9 9.97 7.78 4.16
C MET A 9 8.87 7.04 4.91
N THR A 10 8.49 5.85 4.45
CA THR A 10 7.48 5.02 5.11
C THR A 10 7.88 3.56 5.08
N ASP A 11 7.56 2.84 6.15
CA ASP A 11 7.62 1.39 6.18
C ASP A 11 6.42 0.79 5.47
N VAL A 12 6.67 -0.17 4.59
CA VAL A 12 5.65 -0.82 3.77
C VAL A 12 5.01 -1.94 4.58
N THR A 13 3.84 -1.65 5.14
CA THR A 13 3.15 -2.54 6.08
C THR A 13 1.93 -3.23 5.44
N ASN A 14 0.77 -3.20 6.10
CA ASN A 14 -0.45 -3.87 5.63
C ASN A 14 -1.00 -3.15 4.39
N GLY A 15 -1.35 -3.93 3.36
CA GLY A 15 -1.72 -3.41 2.04
C GLY A 15 -0.53 -3.27 1.08
N GLY A 16 0.70 -3.46 1.59
CA GLY A 16 1.92 -3.38 0.80
C GLY A 16 2.11 -2.02 0.11
N ILE A 17 2.97 -2.00 -0.90
CA ILE A 17 3.27 -0.76 -1.62
C ILE A 17 2.06 -0.23 -2.41
N ARG A 18 1.09 -1.10 -2.76
CA ARG A 18 -0.18 -0.66 -3.38
C ARG A 18 -0.99 0.22 -2.43
N GLY A 19 -1.10 -0.19 -1.17
CA GLY A 19 -1.77 0.56 -0.11
C GLY A 19 -1.12 1.92 0.09
N ASP A 20 0.19 1.91 0.35
CA ASP A 20 0.96 3.13 0.59
C ASP A 20 0.92 4.08 -0.60
N ALA A 21 1.05 3.57 -1.83
CA ALA A 21 0.98 4.39 -3.03
C ALA A 21 -0.37 5.11 -3.16
N LYS A 22 -1.48 4.43 -2.85
CA LYS A 22 -2.80 5.06 -2.85
C LYS A 22 -2.90 6.14 -1.77
N GLU A 23 -2.39 5.87 -0.57
CA GLU A 23 -2.45 6.82 0.55
C GLU A 23 -1.59 8.05 0.31
N ILE A 24 -0.38 7.87 -0.21
CA ILE A 24 0.54 8.96 -0.58
C ILE A 24 -0.09 9.81 -1.68
N SER A 25 -0.60 9.17 -2.75
CA SER A 25 -1.24 9.89 -3.86
C SER A 25 -2.44 10.71 -3.39
N TYR A 26 -3.31 10.13 -2.55
CA TYR A 26 -4.48 10.80 -2.01
C TYR A 26 -4.12 11.97 -1.08
N THR A 27 -3.14 11.77 -0.20
CA THR A 27 -2.76 12.76 0.82
C THR A 27 -1.97 13.93 0.22
N ALA A 28 -1.05 13.64 -0.70
CA ALA A 28 -0.15 14.63 -1.27
C ALA A 28 -0.64 15.24 -2.60
N GLY A 29 -1.67 14.67 -3.23
CA GLY A 29 -2.17 15.14 -4.53
C GLY A 29 -1.13 14.96 -5.64
N VAL A 30 -0.47 13.80 -5.65
CA VAL A 30 0.61 13.47 -6.62
C VAL A 30 0.30 12.17 -7.35
N ARG A 31 0.88 12.02 -8.53
CA ARG A 31 0.87 10.78 -9.30
C ARG A 31 2.13 9.97 -9.02
N LEU A 32 1.98 8.67 -8.79
CA LEU A 32 3.09 7.73 -8.64
C LEU A 32 3.18 6.78 -9.84
N LEU A 33 4.36 6.63 -10.40
CA LEU A 33 4.65 5.65 -11.44
C LEU A 33 5.71 4.68 -10.94
N PHE A 34 5.37 3.39 -10.87
CA PHE A 34 6.27 2.33 -10.43
C PHE A 34 6.69 1.42 -11.58
N GLU A 35 7.89 0.87 -11.50
CA GLU A 35 8.44 -0.12 -12.44
C GLU A 35 8.47 -1.50 -11.78
N GLU A 36 7.64 -2.43 -12.26
CA GLU A 36 7.46 -3.76 -11.66
C GLU A 36 8.78 -4.53 -11.59
N GLU A 37 9.53 -4.55 -12.70
CA GLU A 37 10.77 -5.33 -12.79
C GLU A 37 11.82 -4.92 -11.77
N LYS A 38 11.87 -3.62 -11.41
CA LYS A 38 12.81 -3.11 -10.41
C LYS A 38 12.40 -3.52 -9.01
N MET A 39 11.11 -3.39 -8.68
CA MET A 39 10.57 -3.83 -7.39
C MET A 39 10.76 -5.34 -7.21
N ARG A 40 10.45 -6.13 -8.24
CA ARG A 40 10.56 -7.61 -8.18
C ARG A 40 11.97 -8.09 -7.87
N LYS A 41 13.01 -7.37 -8.34
CA LYS A 41 14.43 -7.67 -8.07
C LYS A 41 14.84 -7.41 -6.63
N LEU A 42 14.11 -6.58 -5.89
CA LEU A 42 14.38 -6.28 -4.47
C LEU A 42 13.77 -7.32 -3.52
N VAL A 43 12.83 -8.15 -4.00
CA VAL A 43 12.17 -9.17 -3.19
C VAL A 43 13.09 -10.38 -3.01
N ASN A 44 13.15 -10.93 -1.78
CA ASN A 44 13.85 -12.17 -1.52
C ASN A 44 13.30 -13.30 -2.42
N PRO A 45 14.14 -14.00 -3.22
CA PRO A 45 13.65 -14.99 -4.19
C PRO A 45 12.83 -16.13 -3.58
N LYS A 46 13.14 -16.56 -2.35
CA LYS A 46 12.37 -17.61 -1.66
C LYS A 46 10.99 -17.11 -1.24
N VAL A 47 10.91 -15.86 -0.79
CA VAL A 47 9.65 -15.20 -0.43
C VAL A 47 8.79 -14.98 -1.67
N LEU A 48 9.39 -14.45 -2.74
CA LEU A 48 8.70 -14.25 -4.01
C LEU A 48 8.13 -15.55 -4.56
N GLN A 49 8.94 -16.61 -4.62
CA GLN A 49 8.50 -17.93 -5.07
C GLN A 49 7.35 -18.49 -4.22
N MET A 50 7.41 -18.32 -2.90
CA MET A 50 6.33 -18.73 -2.00
C MET A 50 5.04 -17.94 -2.27
N LEU A 51 5.11 -16.62 -2.42
CA LEU A 51 3.95 -15.78 -2.69
C LEU A 51 3.31 -16.12 -4.04
N GLU A 52 4.13 -16.33 -5.07
CA GLU A 52 3.68 -16.77 -6.39
C GLU A 52 2.98 -18.13 -6.34
N ALA A 53 3.57 -19.11 -5.65
CA ALA A 53 2.97 -20.44 -5.48
C ALA A 53 1.63 -20.40 -4.73
N LEU A 54 1.44 -19.43 -3.84
CA LEU A 54 0.20 -19.22 -3.11
C LEU A 54 -0.81 -18.33 -3.85
N GLU A 55 -0.44 -17.77 -5.01
CA GLU A 55 -1.21 -16.80 -5.80
C GLU A 55 -1.51 -15.51 -5.02
N ILE A 56 -0.54 -15.10 -4.18
CA ILE A 56 -0.55 -13.87 -3.38
C ILE A 56 0.24 -12.79 -4.14
N ASP A 57 -0.37 -11.61 -4.28
CA ASP A 57 0.29 -10.45 -4.88
C ASP A 57 1.32 -9.88 -3.91
N TYR A 58 2.61 -9.98 -4.26
CA TYR A 58 3.70 -9.50 -3.39
C TYR A 58 3.67 -7.98 -3.18
N LEU A 59 3.06 -7.22 -4.09
CA LEU A 59 2.92 -5.78 -3.99
C LEU A 59 1.81 -5.36 -3.01
N GLY A 60 0.94 -6.30 -2.63
CA GLY A 60 -0.19 -6.10 -1.73
C GLY A 60 0.05 -6.56 -0.29
N VAL A 61 1.24 -7.05 0.04
CA VAL A 61 1.56 -7.57 1.38
C VAL A 61 2.81 -6.91 1.93
N SER A 62 2.94 -6.91 3.26
CA SER A 62 4.19 -6.46 3.90
C SER A 62 5.28 -7.50 3.67
N ILE A 63 6.41 -7.05 3.12
CA ILE A 63 7.60 -7.87 2.85
C ILE A 63 8.87 -7.29 3.47
N ASP A 64 8.73 -6.50 4.55
CA ASP A 64 9.82 -5.82 5.26
C ASP A 64 10.62 -4.89 4.33
N ALA A 65 9.96 -3.81 3.89
CA ALA A 65 10.54 -2.83 2.96
C ALA A 65 10.32 -1.39 3.44
N LEU A 66 11.22 -0.49 3.04
CA LEU A 66 11.10 0.95 3.23
C LEU A 66 10.95 1.63 1.86
N LEU A 67 9.96 2.50 1.73
CA LEU A 67 9.78 3.38 0.57
C LEU A 67 10.35 4.76 0.90
N ILE A 68 11.23 5.26 0.03
CA ILE A 68 11.87 6.58 0.18
C ILE A 68 11.48 7.43 -1.03
N ILE A 69 10.98 8.64 -0.78
CA ILE A 69 10.72 9.66 -1.79
C ILE A 69 11.69 10.81 -1.55
N ALA A 70 12.50 11.12 -2.57
CA ALA A 70 13.56 12.12 -2.49
C ALA A 70 13.75 12.83 -3.85
N PRO A 71 14.40 14.00 -3.89
CA PRO A 71 14.83 14.61 -5.14
C PRO A 71 15.74 13.67 -5.95
N GLN A 72 15.61 13.69 -7.27
CA GLN A 72 16.36 12.79 -8.16
C GLN A 72 17.88 12.90 -7.97
N GLN A 73 18.40 14.09 -7.72
CA GLN A 73 19.83 14.32 -7.48
C GLN A 73 20.36 13.61 -6.22
N GLU A 74 19.50 13.25 -5.27
CA GLU A 74 19.88 12.53 -4.04
C GLU A 74 19.85 11.00 -4.21
N ALA A 75 19.24 10.48 -5.29
CA ALA A 75 18.98 9.05 -5.46
C ALA A 75 20.25 8.19 -5.37
N GLU A 76 21.31 8.55 -6.10
CA GLU A 76 22.58 7.81 -6.07
C GLU A 76 23.27 7.85 -4.69
N ARG A 77 23.12 8.97 -3.99
CA ARG A 77 23.72 9.16 -2.68
C ARG A 77 23.02 8.32 -1.62
N ILE A 78 21.69 8.31 -1.64
CA ILE A 78 20.85 7.48 -0.78
C ILE A 78 21.13 5.99 -1.05
N LYS A 79 21.10 5.57 -2.33
CA LYS A 79 21.38 4.18 -2.72
C LYS A 79 22.76 3.72 -2.26
N ARG A 80 23.80 4.54 -2.43
CA ARG A 80 25.17 4.22 -1.96
C ARG A 80 25.21 4.01 -0.45
N THR A 81 24.64 4.95 0.31
CA THR A 81 24.62 4.90 1.78
C THR A 81 23.93 3.64 2.30
N ILE A 82 22.82 3.23 1.67
CA ILE A 82 22.08 2.02 2.05
C ILE A 82 22.83 0.74 1.62
N ARG A 83 23.45 0.72 0.44
CA ARG A 83 24.24 -0.45 -0.01
C ARG A 83 25.45 -0.73 0.88
N GLU A 84 26.06 0.30 1.47
CA GLU A 84 27.16 0.15 2.42
C GLU A 84 26.78 -0.65 3.68
N THR A 85 25.48 -0.74 4.00
CA THR A 85 24.99 -1.57 5.12
C THR A 85 24.61 -2.99 4.71
N GLY A 86 24.77 -3.34 3.42
CA GLY A 86 24.39 -4.65 2.88
C GLY A 86 22.90 -4.79 2.55
N VAL A 87 22.14 -3.70 2.56
CA VAL A 87 20.70 -3.70 2.25
C VAL A 87 20.47 -3.44 0.75
N ALA A 88 19.57 -4.21 0.14
CA ALA A 88 19.18 -4.02 -1.26
C ALA A 88 18.34 -2.74 -1.41
N VAL A 89 18.64 -1.96 -2.46
CA VAL A 89 17.95 -0.70 -2.75
C VAL A 89 18.05 -0.37 -4.23
N ASP A 90 16.96 0.13 -4.78
CA ASP A 90 16.89 0.63 -6.15
C ASP A 90 15.87 1.77 -6.29
N GLU A 91 15.97 2.50 -7.39
CA GLU A 91 15.00 3.53 -7.77
C GLU A 91 13.86 2.89 -8.57
N ILE A 92 12.72 2.69 -7.90
CA ILE A 92 11.61 1.87 -8.39
C ILE A 92 10.53 2.65 -9.16
N GLY A 93 10.70 3.97 -9.35
CA GLY A 93 9.66 4.80 -9.92
C GLY A 93 9.87 6.29 -9.76
N THR A 94 8.86 7.07 -10.17
CA THR A 94 8.85 8.54 -10.14
C THR A 94 7.58 9.10 -9.48
N VAL A 95 7.69 10.34 -9.01
CA VAL A 95 6.56 11.16 -8.53
C VAL A 95 6.34 12.29 -9.52
N GLU A 96 5.10 12.47 -9.97
CA GLU A 96 4.71 13.43 -11.00
C GLU A 96 3.50 14.26 -10.54
N GLU A 97 3.25 15.37 -11.23
CA GLU A 97 2.00 16.13 -11.06
C GLU A 97 0.79 15.29 -11.49
N GLY A 98 -0.28 15.33 -10.70
CA GLY A 98 -1.53 14.61 -10.96
C GLY A 98 -1.99 13.76 -9.78
N GLU A 99 -2.81 12.75 -10.04
CA GLU A 99 -3.36 11.86 -9.00
C GLU A 99 -3.32 10.40 -9.47
N GLY A 100 -3.36 9.48 -8.50
CA GLY A 100 -3.34 8.05 -8.70
C GLY A 100 -1.95 7.41 -8.66
N ALA A 101 -1.94 6.09 -8.70
CA ALA A 101 -0.72 5.29 -8.80
C ALA A 101 -0.83 4.32 -9.98
N SER A 102 0.28 4.10 -10.68
CA SER A 102 0.33 3.26 -11.87
C SER A 102 1.57 2.38 -11.89
N LEU A 103 1.46 1.24 -12.56
CA LEU A 103 2.52 0.24 -12.67
C LEU A 103 2.88 0.01 -14.11
N GLN A 104 4.15 0.20 -14.43
CA GLN A 104 4.75 -0.17 -15.69
C GLN A 104 5.28 -1.60 -15.62
N MET A 105 4.75 -2.46 -16.48
CA MET A 105 5.10 -3.87 -16.61
C MET A 105 5.05 -4.26 -18.09
N ASP A 106 6.11 -4.87 -18.61
CA ASP A 106 6.22 -5.26 -20.04
C ASP A 106 5.94 -4.11 -21.02
N GLY A 107 6.35 -2.89 -20.67
CA GLY A 107 6.09 -1.68 -21.45
C GLY A 107 4.62 -1.22 -21.47
N LYS A 108 3.75 -1.82 -20.66
CA LYS A 108 2.35 -1.41 -20.48
C LYS A 108 2.15 -0.79 -19.12
N GLN A 109 1.38 0.29 -19.09
CA GLN A 109 0.93 0.93 -17.87
C GLN A 109 -0.40 0.33 -17.43
N SER A 110 -0.50 -0.01 -16.14
CA SER A 110 -1.69 -0.58 -15.52
C SER A 110 -2.04 0.14 -14.23
N ASP A 111 -3.27 -0.01 -13.77
CA ASP A 111 -3.74 0.51 -12.50
C ASP A 111 -2.99 -0.14 -11.33
N PHE A 112 -2.51 0.68 -10.40
CA PHE A 112 -1.81 0.23 -9.20
C PHE A 112 -2.66 0.29 -7.93
N SER A 113 -3.98 0.43 -8.09
CA SER A 113 -4.90 0.45 -6.96
C SER A 113 -4.77 -0.82 -6.08
N PRO A 114 -5.00 -0.68 -4.77
CA PRO A 114 -5.12 -1.78 -3.83
C PRO A 114 -6.07 -2.87 -4.33
N ARG A 115 -5.65 -4.12 -4.18
CA ARG A 115 -6.45 -5.28 -4.59
C ARG A 115 -7.07 -5.90 -3.36
N PHE A 116 -8.31 -6.38 -3.46
CA PHE A 116 -8.98 -7.04 -2.34
C PHE A 116 -8.26 -8.32 -1.82
N ARG A 117 -7.23 -8.79 -2.54
CA ARG A 117 -6.42 -9.99 -2.24
C ARG A 117 -5.13 -9.68 -1.45
N GLU A 118 -5.08 -8.57 -0.72
CA GLU A 118 -3.94 -8.14 0.11
C GLU A 118 -3.75 -8.93 1.42
N ALA A 119 -4.66 -9.85 1.76
CA ALA A 119 -4.58 -10.60 3.00
C ALA A 119 -4.50 -12.10 2.72
N ALA A 120 -3.46 -12.77 3.25
CA ALA A 120 -3.29 -14.21 3.18
C ALA A 120 -4.42 -14.93 3.94
N TYR A 121 -5.53 -15.32 3.29
CA TYR A 121 -6.66 -15.95 3.99
C TYR A 121 -7.39 -17.03 3.19
N THR A 122 -7.33 -18.24 3.78
CA THR A 122 -8.25 -19.39 3.74
C THR A 122 -8.76 -19.89 2.37
N PRO A 123 -8.70 -21.22 2.10
CA PRO A 123 -9.18 -21.84 0.85
C PRO A 123 -10.59 -21.43 0.42
N ILE A 124 -11.48 -21.11 1.37
CA ILE A 124 -12.86 -20.66 1.12
C ILE A 124 -12.92 -19.44 0.20
N LYS A 125 -11.95 -18.51 0.27
CA LYS A 125 -11.94 -17.32 -0.59
C LYS A 125 -11.29 -17.55 -1.95
N LYS A 126 -10.58 -18.67 -2.19
CA LYS A 126 -10.19 -19.08 -3.54
C LYS A 126 -11.40 -19.53 -4.36
N ALA A 127 -12.38 -20.16 -3.71
CA ALA A 127 -13.59 -20.66 -4.35
C ALA A 127 -14.58 -19.55 -4.77
N VAL A 128 -14.54 -18.40 -4.08
CA VAL A 128 -15.40 -17.24 -4.35
C VAL A 128 -14.51 -16.16 -4.95
N GLY A 129 -14.33 -16.21 -6.27
CA GLY A 129 -13.44 -15.31 -7.01
C GLY A 129 -13.73 -13.82 -6.82
N GLN A 130 -12.85 -12.98 -7.38
CA GLN A 130 -12.96 -11.51 -7.37
C GLN A 130 -14.25 -10.99 -8.03
N ASP A 131 -14.95 -11.83 -8.81
CA ASP A 131 -16.23 -11.53 -9.47
C ASP A 131 -17.45 -11.61 -8.55
N ALA A 132 -17.27 -11.84 -7.25
CA ALA A 132 -18.33 -11.57 -6.30
C ALA A 132 -18.59 -10.07 -6.30
N LYS A 133 -19.53 -9.62 -7.15
CA LYS A 133 -20.18 -8.31 -7.13
C LYS A 133 -20.80 -8.12 -5.74
N ARG A 134 -19.97 -7.78 -4.77
CA ARG A 134 -20.44 -7.33 -3.47
C ARG A 134 -20.84 -5.89 -3.66
N ASP A 135 -22.09 -5.61 -3.37
CA ASP A 135 -22.64 -4.27 -3.48
C ASP A 135 -21.91 -3.36 -2.45
N VAL A 136 -20.95 -2.60 -2.96
CA VAL A 136 -20.09 -1.71 -2.16
C VAL A 136 -20.95 -0.64 -1.49
N GLU A 137 -22.04 -0.22 -2.14
CA GLU A 137 -22.98 0.75 -1.56
C GLU A 137 -23.74 0.15 -0.39
N GLU A 138 -24.20 -1.10 -0.53
CA GLU A 138 -24.88 -1.80 0.57
C GLU A 138 -23.95 -1.99 1.78
N MET A 139 -22.70 -2.38 1.55
CA MET A 139 -21.72 -2.51 2.63
C MET A 139 -21.43 -1.17 3.30
N ARG A 140 -21.28 -0.09 2.52
CA ARG A 140 -21.08 1.27 3.05
C ARG A 140 -22.26 1.71 3.91
N ALA A 141 -23.49 1.50 3.43
CA ALA A 141 -24.70 1.83 4.17
C ALA A 141 -24.79 1.08 5.52
N ARG A 142 -24.39 -0.21 5.54
CA ARG A 142 -24.35 -1.01 6.78
C ARG A 142 -23.29 -0.48 7.77
N VAL A 143 -22.12 -0.08 7.28
CA VAL A 143 -21.07 0.54 8.11
C VAL A 143 -21.54 1.88 8.69
N ASP A 144 -22.15 2.73 7.87
CA ASP A 144 -22.69 4.03 8.31
C ASP A 144 -23.81 3.86 9.35
N LEU A 145 -24.66 2.85 9.19
CA LEU A 145 -25.68 2.51 10.17
C LEU A 145 -25.04 2.05 11.50
N ALA A 146 -24.03 1.17 11.44
CA ALA A 146 -23.34 0.69 12.63
C ALA A 146 -22.64 1.84 13.38
N ALA A 147 -22.00 2.76 12.66
CA ALA A 147 -21.38 3.95 13.22
C ALA A 147 -22.40 4.86 13.91
N ARG A 148 -23.55 5.13 13.27
CA ARG A 148 -24.65 5.91 13.87
C ARG A 148 -25.18 5.26 15.15
N ASN A 149 -25.41 3.94 15.12
CA ASN A 149 -25.88 3.19 16.28
C ASN A 149 -24.88 3.26 17.45
N ALA A 150 -23.58 3.20 17.17
CA ALA A 150 -22.55 3.34 18.20
C ALA A 150 -22.56 4.75 18.84
N VAL A 151 -22.71 5.80 18.03
CA VAL A 151 -22.82 7.19 18.51
C VAL A 151 -24.08 7.37 19.38
N GLU A 152 -25.23 6.85 18.96
CA GLU A 152 -26.46 6.92 19.75
C GLU A 152 -26.35 6.19 21.08
N LYS A 153 -25.76 4.98 21.08
CA LYS A 153 -25.53 4.21 22.30
C LYS A 153 -24.65 5.00 23.28
N LYS A 154 -23.58 5.64 22.78
CA LYS A 154 -22.71 6.52 23.58
C LYS A 154 -23.50 7.68 24.19
N ARG A 155 -24.34 8.38 23.41
CA ARG A 155 -25.17 9.49 23.91
C ARG A 155 -26.12 9.04 25.02
N ARG A 156 -26.85 7.94 24.81
CA ARG A 156 -27.74 7.37 25.84
C ARG A 156 -27.00 7.03 27.13
N PHE A 157 -25.76 6.57 27.03
CA PHE A 157 -24.93 6.25 28.19
C PHE A 157 -24.51 7.51 28.95
N ILE A 158 -24.06 8.55 28.25
CA ILE A 158 -23.72 9.85 28.84
C ILE A 158 -24.94 10.48 29.53
N ASP A 159 -26.11 10.43 28.90
CA ASP A 159 -27.35 10.99 29.48
C ASP A 159 -27.79 10.24 30.75
N LYS A 160 -27.55 8.92 30.81
CA LYS A 160 -27.77 8.15 32.04
C LYS A 160 -26.82 8.56 33.15
N ILE A 161 -25.54 8.78 32.86
CA ILE A 161 -24.54 9.21 33.84
C ILE A 161 -24.89 10.61 34.38
N LYS A 162 -25.31 11.55 33.53
CA LYS A 162 -25.67 12.92 33.94
C LYS A 162 -26.93 13.02 34.82
N ARG A 163 -27.74 11.96 34.88
CA ARG A 163 -28.97 11.90 35.69
C ARG A 163 -28.74 11.25 37.07
N TYR A 164 -27.54 10.71 37.31
CA TYR A 164 -27.04 10.36 38.64
C TYR A 164 -26.26 11.54 39.21
#